data_AF-A0A482UPI1-F1
#
_entry.id   AF-A0A482UPI1-F1
#
_cell.length_a   1.000
_cell.length_b   1.000
_cell.length_c   1.000
_cell.angle_alpha   90.00
_cell.angle_beta   90.00
_cell.angle_gamma   90.00
#
_symmetry.space_group_name_H-M   'P 1'
#
loop_
_entity.id
_entity.type
_entity.pdbx_description
1 polymer ?
#
loop_
_entity_poly.entity_id
_entity_poly.type
_entity_poly.pdbx_seq_one_letter_code
_entity_poly.pdbx_strand_id
1 'polypeptide(L)'
;MKEELVYNVNVRLYGAVQHNKDSHSYLIGDTPIGTSYVLGTLRINIRNLTLQQLRPMLEYDKSGHMDRRSMLFQEARFLMTRLPNPQRLPDIYQYRLGFVKKDRSDFRLVPEEQEELPISEVIGAVDFFLFDLAIVPLTQLC
;
A
#
# COMPACT_ATOMS: atom_id res chain seq x y z
N MET A 1 19.17 21.31 17.53
CA MET A 1 18.89 19.90 17.20
C MET A 1 17.46 19.83 16.67
N LYS A 2 17.26 19.56 15.37
CA LYS A 2 15.93 19.27 14.85
C LYS A 2 15.63 17.82 15.24
N GLU A 3 14.61 17.59 16.06
CA GLU A 3 14.17 16.24 16.39
C GLU A 3 13.82 15.49 15.10
N GLU A 4 14.46 14.34 14.88
CA GLU A 4 14.12 13.48 13.76
C GLU A 4 12.76 12.84 14.07
N LEU A 5 11.72 13.32 13.39
CA LEU A 5 10.37 12.80 13.51
C LEU A 5 10.27 11.48 12.73
N VAL A 6 10.84 10.44 13.33
CA VAL A 6 10.84 9.09 12.80
C VAL A 6 9.65 8.34 13.38
N TYR A 7 8.81 7.81 12.50
CA TYR A 7 7.58 7.14 12.87
C TYR A 7 7.43 5.76 12.23
N ASN A 8 6.63 4.93 12.89
CA ASN A 8 6.29 3.59 12.41
C ASN A 8 4.97 3.64 11.63
N VAL A 9 5.01 3.21 10.37
CA VAL A 9 3.84 3.11 9.48
C VAL A 9 3.57 1.66 9.17
N ASN A 10 2.34 1.24 9.41
CA ASN A 10 1.92 -0.09 8.98
C ASN A 10 1.59 -0.04 7.50
N VAL A 11 1.96 -1.10 6.79
CA VAL A 11 1.68 -1.27 5.37
C VAL A 11 0.60 -2.33 5.20
N ARG A 12 -0.37 -2.05 4.34
CA ARG A 12 -1.48 -2.94 4.00
C ARG A 12 -1.67 -3.00 2.50
N LEU A 13 -2.30 -4.05 2.00
CA LEU A 13 -2.84 -4.09 0.65
C LEU A 13 -4.30 -3.64 0.66
N TYR A 14 -4.70 -2.85 -0.33
CA TYR A 14 -6.09 -2.48 -0.56
C TYR A 14 -6.63 -3.21 -1.80
N GLY A 15 -7.73 -3.93 -1.63
CA GLY A 15 -8.53 -4.53 -2.70
C GLY A 15 -9.88 -3.83 -2.83
N ALA A 16 -10.26 -3.43 -4.04
CA ALA A 16 -11.54 -2.76 -4.26
C ALA A 16 -12.70 -3.73 -4.03
N VAL A 17 -13.77 -3.25 -3.37
CA VAL A 17 -15.01 -4.00 -3.21
C VAL A 17 -15.74 -4.06 -4.55
N GLN A 18 -15.63 -5.19 -5.25
CA GLN A 18 -16.40 -5.43 -6.46
C GLN A 18 -17.72 -6.12 -6.11
N HIS A 19 -18.83 -5.40 -6.26
CA HIS A 19 -20.16 -5.99 -6.26
C HIS A 19 -20.41 -6.68 -7.60
N ASN A 20 -19.85 -7.87 -7.79
CA ASN A 20 -20.24 -8.70 -8.92
C ASN A 20 -21.68 -9.21 -8.70
N LYS A 21 -22.63 -8.67 -9.46
CA LYS A 21 -24.03 -9.12 -9.47
C LYS A 21 -24.22 -10.55 -10.02
N ASP A 22 -23.20 -11.09 -10.71
CA ASP A 22 -23.28 -12.37 -11.43
C ASP A 22 -22.43 -13.50 -10.83
N SER A 23 -21.89 -13.34 -9.61
CA SER A 23 -21.09 -14.39 -8.99
C SER A 23 -21.97 -15.39 -8.24
N HIS A 24 -22.20 -16.55 -8.85
CA HIS A 24 -22.82 -17.70 -8.19
C HIS A 24 -22.05 -18.09 -6.92
N SER A 25 -22.80 -18.33 -5.85
CA SER A 25 -22.44 -18.31 -4.43
C SER A 25 -21.46 -19.37 -3.91
N TYR A 26 -20.60 -19.95 -4.75
CA TYR A 26 -19.77 -21.12 -4.36
C TYR A 26 -18.26 -20.85 -4.32
N LEU A 27 -17.79 -19.63 -4.62
CA LEU A 27 -16.38 -19.23 -4.54
C LEU A 27 -16.12 -18.09 -3.53
N ILE A 28 -16.91 -18.05 -2.46
CA ILE A 28 -16.77 -17.01 -1.42
C ILE A 28 -15.92 -17.62 -0.29
N GLY A 29 -14.60 -17.60 -0.45
CA GLY A 29 -13.68 -18.12 0.56
C GLY A 29 -12.58 -17.13 0.93
N ASP A 30 -11.78 -16.69 -0.03
CA ASP A 30 -10.44 -16.19 0.30
C ASP A 30 -10.00 -14.93 -0.47
N THR A 31 -10.92 -14.17 -1.08
CA THR A 31 -10.54 -12.89 -1.70
C THR A 31 -10.57 -11.79 -0.63
N PRO A 32 -9.42 -11.23 -0.21
CA PRO A 32 -9.38 -10.15 0.77
C PRO A 32 -9.89 -8.88 0.10
N ILE A 33 -11.21 -8.70 0.15
CA ILE A 33 -11.86 -7.48 -0.30
C ILE A 33 -11.76 -6.43 0.83
N GLY A 34 -11.42 -5.19 0.49
CA GLY A 34 -11.13 -4.11 1.45
C GLY A 34 -9.64 -4.01 1.79
N THR A 35 -9.30 -3.65 3.04
CA THR A 35 -7.90 -3.60 3.49
C THR A 35 -7.45 -4.93 4.09
N SER A 36 -6.27 -5.40 3.69
CA SER A 36 -5.64 -6.58 4.28
C SER A 36 -5.26 -6.37 5.75
N TYR A 37 -4.82 -7.46 6.37
CA TYR A 37 -4.02 -7.40 7.60
C TYR A 37 -2.72 -6.62 7.36
N VAL A 38 -2.02 -6.23 8.44
CA VAL A 38 -0.75 -5.50 8.34
C VAL A 38 0.33 -6.42 7.78
N LEU A 39 0.86 -6.09 6.60
CA LEU A 39 1.92 -6.85 5.91
C LEU A 39 3.30 -6.63 6.56
N GLY A 40 3.48 -5.46 7.16
CA GLY A 40 4.68 -5.11 7.92
C GLY A 40 4.67 -3.65 8.32
N THR A 41 5.69 -3.24 9.05
CA THR A 41 5.83 -1.89 9.57
C THR A 41 7.14 -1.29 9.07
N LEU A 42 7.08 -0.08 8.53
CA LEU A 42 8.25 0.67 8.10
C LEU A 42 8.51 1.84 9.05
N ARG A 43 9.78 2.04 9.37
CA ARG A 43 10.25 3.18 10.16
C ARG A 43 10.72 4.29 9.22
N ILE A 44 9.96 5.38 9.13
CA ILE A 44 10.17 6.43 8.13
C ILE A 44 10.19 7.83 8.75
N ASN A 45 10.92 8.76 8.13
CA ASN A 45 10.91 10.18 8.48
C ASN A 45 10.02 10.94 7.50
N ILE A 46 8.84 11.35 7.95
CA ILE A 46 7.78 11.89 7.09
C ILE A 46 8.09 13.25 6.49
N ARG A 47 9.04 14.00 7.06
CA ARG A 47 9.40 15.35 6.59
C ARG A 47 10.37 15.33 5.43
N ASN A 48 11.22 14.31 5.38
CA ASN A 48 12.31 14.22 4.41
C ASN A 48 12.04 13.19 3.32
N LEU A 49 11.18 12.21 3.61
CA LEU A 49 10.96 11.06 2.74
C LEU A 49 9.71 11.25 1.88
N THR A 50 9.85 10.97 0.59
CA THR A 50 8.78 11.03 -0.40
C THR A 50 8.26 9.62 -0.71
N LEU A 51 7.06 9.52 -1.28
CA LEU A 51 6.49 8.21 -1.63
C LEU A 51 7.31 7.51 -2.72
N GLN A 52 7.88 8.27 -3.65
CA GLN A 52 8.78 7.73 -4.67
C GLN A 52 10.03 7.06 -4.05
N GLN A 53 10.59 7.66 -2.99
CA GLN A 53 11.71 7.07 -2.24
C GLN A 53 11.29 5.89 -1.36
N LEU A 54 10.01 5.84 -0.95
CA LEU A 54 9.47 4.76 -0.14
C LEU A 54 9.32 3.45 -0.93
N ARG A 55 9.01 3.52 -2.22
CA ARG A 55 8.84 2.35 -3.11
C ARG A 55 10.02 1.36 -3.06
N PRO A 56 11.28 1.76 -3.29
CA PRO A 56 12.40 0.82 -3.19
C PRO A 56 12.60 0.27 -1.76
N MET A 57 12.20 1.00 -0.72
CA MET A 57 12.25 0.50 0.67
C MET A 57 11.17 -0.54 0.97
N LEU A 58 10.01 -0.42 0.32
CA LEU A 58 8.98 -1.45 0.35
C LEU A 58 9.43 -2.68 -0.41
N GLU A 59 9.96 -2.50 -1.62
CA GLU A 59 10.23 -3.60 -2.54
C GLU A 59 11.45 -4.43 -2.17
N TYR A 60 12.49 -3.80 -1.62
CA TYR A 60 13.79 -4.44 -1.42
C TYR A 60 14.26 -4.34 0.03
N ASP A 61 14.83 -5.44 0.52
CA ASP A 61 15.63 -5.45 1.75
C ASP A 61 17.11 -5.32 1.38
N LYS A 62 17.78 -4.33 1.99
CA LYS A 62 19.19 -3.98 1.77
C LYS A 62 20.11 -4.52 2.87
N SER A 63 19.64 -5.47 3.69
CA SER A 63 20.37 -6.05 4.82
C SER A 63 21.64 -6.87 4.47
N GLY A 64 22.05 -6.94 3.20
CA GLY A 64 23.26 -7.66 2.77
C GLY A 64 23.86 -7.14 1.46
N HIS A 65 24.78 -7.92 0.89
CA HIS A 65 25.48 -7.58 -0.36
C HIS A 65 24.64 -7.73 -1.65
N MET A 66 23.39 -8.17 -1.55
CA MET A 66 22.52 -8.42 -2.69
C MET A 66 21.13 -7.90 -2.39
N ASP A 67 20.58 -7.07 -3.28
CA ASP A 67 19.21 -6.58 -3.19
C ASP A 67 18.26 -7.76 -3.32
N ARG A 68 17.57 -8.10 -2.22
CA ARG A 68 16.54 -9.15 -2.20
C ARG A 68 15.19 -8.50 -2.06
N ARG A 69 14.16 -9.09 -2.66
CA ARG A 69 12.79 -8.60 -2.47
C ARG A 69 12.40 -8.74 -1.01
N SER A 70 11.87 -7.69 -0.41
CA SER A 70 11.44 -7.70 0.98
C SER A 70 10.33 -8.74 1.21
N MET A 71 10.28 -9.34 2.40
CA MET A 71 9.21 -10.28 2.75
C MET A 71 7.83 -9.60 2.70
N LEU A 72 7.75 -8.33 3.11
CA LEU A 72 6.54 -7.50 3.04
C LEU A 72 6.01 -7.43 1.61
N PHE A 73 6.87 -7.14 0.64
CA PHE A 73 6.46 -7.00 -0.76
C PHE A 73 6.24 -8.34 -1.46
N GLN A 74 6.92 -9.41 -1.03
CA GLN A 74 6.59 -10.77 -1.46
C GLN A 74 5.16 -11.14 -1.07
N GLU A 75 4.76 -10.87 0.17
CA GLU A 75 3.40 -11.10 0.64
C GLU A 75 2.39 -10.20 -0.10
N ALA A 76 2.71 -8.92 -0.31
CA ALA A 76 1.86 -8.02 -1.09
C ALA A 76 1.60 -8.58 -2.51
N ARG A 77 2.64 -9.08 -3.18
CA ARG A 77 2.51 -9.71 -4.51
C ARG A 77 1.67 -10.99 -4.49
N PHE A 78 1.81 -11.80 -3.44
CA PHE A 78 0.99 -12.99 -3.26
C PHE A 78 -0.48 -12.66 -3.09
N LEU A 79 -0.80 -11.59 -2.37
CA LEU A 79 -2.18 -11.13 -2.23
C LEU A 79 -2.70 -10.48 -3.53
N MET A 80 -1.86 -9.76 -4.29
CA MET A 80 -2.22 -9.19 -5.59
C MET A 80 -2.69 -10.26 -6.59
N THR A 81 -2.09 -11.46 -6.59
CA THR A 81 -2.47 -12.55 -7.51
C THR A 81 -3.84 -13.15 -7.18
N ARG A 82 -4.35 -12.93 -5.97
CA ARG A 82 -5.67 -13.39 -5.52
C ARG A 82 -6.77 -12.36 -5.76
N LEU A 83 -6.42 -11.12 -6.11
CA LEU A 83 -7.39 -10.06 -6.34
C LEU A 83 -7.97 -10.13 -7.76
N PRO A 84 -9.24 -9.70 -7.95
CA PRO A 84 -9.86 -9.69 -9.28
C PRO A 84 -9.07 -8.82 -10.27
N ASN A 85 -8.90 -9.25 -11.51
CA ASN A 85 -8.30 -8.44 -12.57
C ASN A 85 -9.35 -8.16 -13.68
N PRO A 86 -10.35 -7.29 -13.41
CA PRO A 86 -11.45 -7.04 -14.34
C PRO A 86 -10.97 -6.48 -15.68
N GLN A 87 -9.93 -5.63 -15.64
CA GLN A 87 -9.34 -4.97 -16.80
C GLN A 87 -8.37 -5.89 -17.58
N ARG A 88 -8.09 -7.09 -17.07
CA ARG A 88 -7.15 -8.06 -17.66
C ARG A 88 -5.77 -7.45 -17.94
N LEU A 89 -5.29 -6.60 -17.02
CA LEU A 89 -3.94 -6.03 -17.14
C LEU A 89 -2.90 -7.16 -17.17
N PRO A 90 -1.91 -7.08 -18.07
CA PRO A 90 -0.88 -8.12 -18.19
C PRO A 90 0.07 -8.13 -17.00
N ASP A 91 0.29 -6.98 -16.37
CA ASP A 91 1.14 -6.83 -15.19
C ASP A 91 0.28 -6.58 -13.94
N ILE A 92 -0.02 -7.68 -13.24
CA ILE A 92 -0.83 -7.68 -12.02
C ILE A 92 -0.08 -7.14 -10.79
N TYR A 93 1.23 -6.90 -10.90
CA TYR A 93 2.07 -6.46 -9.79
C TYR A 93 2.27 -4.95 -9.75
N GLN A 94 1.77 -4.21 -10.75
CA GLN A 94 1.82 -2.75 -10.73
C GLN A 94 0.88 -2.22 -9.66
N TYR A 95 1.36 -1.21 -8.93
CA TYR A 95 0.64 -0.66 -7.79
C TYR A 95 0.86 0.85 -7.65
N ARG A 96 -0.16 1.51 -7.10
CA ARG A 96 -0.10 2.88 -6.60
C ARG A 96 -0.09 2.87 -5.08
N LEU A 97 0.32 4.00 -4.50
CA LEU A 97 0.33 4.19 -3.07
C LEU A 97 -0.88 5.01 -2.64
N GLY A 98 -1.40 4.67 -1.47
CA GLY A 98 -2.51 5.34 -0.83
C GLY A 98 -2.32 5.39 0.68
N PHE A 99 -3.25 6.06 1.34
CA PHE A 99 -3.37 6.05 2.78
C PHE A 99 -4.75 5.53 3.16
N VAL A 100 -4.81 4.73 4.21
CA VAL A 100 -6.08 4.26 4.78
C VAL A 100 -6.09 4.55 6.26
N LYS A 101 -7.21 5.06 6.80
CA LYS A 101 -7.32 5.24 8.25
C LYS A 101 -7.18 3.90 8.95
N LYS A 102 -6.62 3.90 10.16
CA LYS A 102 -6.45 2.69 10.98
C LYS A 102 -7.77 1.99 11.32
N ASP A 103 -8.86 2.76 11.39
CA ASP A 103 -10.23 2.27 11.55
C ASP A 103 -10.86 1.74 10.25
N ARG A 104 -10.13 1.84 9.13
CA ARG A 104 -10.52 1.41 7.77
C ARG A 104 -11.74 2.15 7.21
N SER A 105 -12.10 3.28 7.79
CA SER A 105 -13.28 4.06 7.39
C SER A 105 -13.05 4.89 6.12
N ASP A 106 -11.80 5.24 5.85
CA ASP A 106 -11.44 6.24 4.84
C ASP A 106 -10.16 5.83 4.14
N PHE A 107 -10.25 5.74 2.81
CA PHE A 107 -9.15 5.39 1.92
C PHE A 107 -8.94 6.53 0.93
N ARG A 108 -7.70 6.98 0.82
CA ARG A 108 -7.27 8.03 -0.09
C ARG A 108 -6.12 7.52 -0.95
N LEU A 109 -6.37 7.43 -2.25
CA LEU A 109 -5.32 7.20 -3.23
C LEU A 109 -4.48 8.47 -3.38
N VAL A 110 -3.16 8.34 -3.41
CA VAL A 110 -2.27 9.49 -3.65
C VAL A 110 -2.16 9.72 -5.16
N PRO A 111 -2.34 10.92 -5.71
CA PRO A 111 -2.05 11.24 -7.12
C PRO A 111 -0.57 11.10 -7.45
N GLU A 112 -0.21 10.78 -8.70
CA GLU A 112 1.20 10.57 -9.09
C GLU A 112 2.03 11.84 -8.92
N GLU A 113 1.46 13.01 -9.22
CA GLU A 113 2.14 14.29 -9.07
C GLU A 113 2.49 14.61 -7.60
N GLN A 114 1.82 13.96 -6.65
CA GLN A 114 2.04 14.16 -5.21
C GLN A 114 3.05 13.16 -4.63
N GLU A 115 3.51 12.16 -5.39
CA GLU A 115 4.47 11.17 -4.88
C GLU A 115 5.88 11.74 -4.68
N GLU A 116 6.19 12.86 -5.34
CA GLU A 116 7.45 13.60 -5.19
C GLU A 116 7.44 14.52 -3.96
N LEU A 117 6.26 14.81 -3.41
CA LEU A 117 6.13 15.64 -2.22
C LEU A 117 6.51 14.85 -0.96
N PRO A 118 7.03 15.53 0.09
CA PRO A 118 7.21 14.90 1.39
C PRO A 118 5.90 14.33 1.92
N ILE A 119 5.96 13.16 2.57
CA ILE A 119 4.76 12.49 3.10
C ILE A 119 3.97 13.41 4.04
N SER A 120 4.65 14.27 4.81
CA SER A 120 3.98 15.25 5.68
C SER A 120 3.11 16.27 4.94
N GLU A 121 3.41 16.57 3.67
CA GLU A 121 2.62 17.49 2.84
C GLU A 121 1.43 16.79 2.17
N VAL A 122 1.56 15.49 1.85
CA VAL A 122 0.51 14.71 1.20
C VAL A 122 -0.67 14.44 2.16
N ILE A 123 -0.35 14.04 3.40
CA ILE A 123 -1.36 13.59 4.38
C ILE A 123 -1.58 14.59 5.51
N GLY A 124 -0.64 15.50 5.74
CA GLY A 124 -0.62 16.37 6.91
C GLY A 124 0.23 15.79 8.03
N ALA A 125 1.08 16.64 8.65
CA ALA A 125 2.02 16.21 9.68
C ALA A 125 1.35 15.66 10.97
N VAL A 126 0.11 16.09 11.25
CA VAL A 126 -0.64 15.68 12.45
C VAL A 126 -1.48 14.44 12.18
N ASP A 127 -2.03 14.34 10.97
CA ASP A 127 -2.92 13.24 10.59
C ASP A 127 -2.17 11.93 10.36
N PHE A 128 -0.85 11.98 10.19
CA PHE A 128 0.02 10.81 10.00
C PHE A 128 -0.26 9.64 10.96
N PHE A 129 -0.54 9.90 12.22
CA PHE A 129 -0.79 8.84 13.21
C PHE A 129 -2.10 8.09 13.01
N LEU A 130 -3.03 8.66 12.24
CA LEU A 130 -4.35 8.10 11.98
C LEU A 130 -4.38 7.18 10.77
N PHE A 131 -3.34 7.22 9.92
CA PHE A 131 -3.29 6.49 8.66
C PHE A 131 -2.22 5.40 8.66
N ASP A 132 -2.54 4.32 7.96
CA ASP A 132 -1.63 3.27 7.51
C ASP A 132 -1.36 3.48 6.01
N LEU A 133 -0.20 3.02 5.53
CA LEU A 133 0.14 3.04 4.10
C LEU A 133 -0.58 1.90 3.38
N ALA A 134 -1.22 2.21 2.27
CA ALA A 134 -1.90 1.24 1.42
C ALA A 134 -1.14 1.05 0.10
N ILE A 135 -0.84 -0.21 -0.21
CA ILE A 135 -0.44 -0.65 -1.55
C ILE A 135 -1.73 -0.98 -2.30
N VAL A 136 -1.92 -0.35 -3.46
CA VAL A 136 -3.15 -0.42 -4.24
C VAL A 136 -2.81 -0.98 -5.61
N PRO A 137 -3.13 -2.26 -5.92
CA PRO A 137 -2.85 -2.82 -7.23
C PRO A 137 -3.59 -2.04 -8.32
N LEU A 138 -2.96 -1.79 -9.46
CA LEU A 138 -3.60 -1.08 -10.59
C LEU A 138 -4.84 -1.81 -11.09
N THR A 139 -4.88 -3.14 -10.99
CA THR A 139 -6.06 -3.95 -11.36
C THR A 139 -7.31 -3.60 -10.55
N GLN A 140 -7.16 -2.91 -9.41
CA GLN A 140 -8.24 -2.46 -8.54
C GLN A 140 -8.65 -1.01 -8.77
N LEU A 141 -7.91 -0.27 -9.60
CA LEU A 141 -8.15 1.12 -9.92
C LEU A 141 -8.94 1.19 -11.23
N CYS A 142 -10.26 1.31 -11.11
CA CYS A 142 -11.19 1.52 -12.22
C CYS A 142 -11.53 2.99 -12.37
#